data_AF-A0A5C3NT86-F1
#
_entry.id   AF-A0A5C3NT86-F1
#
_cell.length_a   1.000
_cell.length_b   1.000
_cell.length_c   1.000
_cell.angle_alpha   90.00
_cell.angle_beta   90.00
_cell.angle_gamma   90.00
#
_symmetry.space_group_name_H-M   'P 1'
#
loop_
_entity.id
_entity.type
_entity.pdbx_description
1 polymer ?
#
loop_
_entity_poly.entity_id
_entity_poly.type
_entity_poly.pdbx_seq_one_letter_code
_entity_poly.pdbx_strand_id
1 'polypeptide(L)'
;PSRWCALPHETTAMIPNPEVFGIDISGSYFLDSVSRCACGRTIATLSELERRTARLIPAIIYGLARRTDILVEVIPCPSCKHARRFLGPDLGSCGIFNWNNTFLFTHELLDSYTGSFTASETPFSALCLATRRRYENYSTDMTFCSEETFVRAWFAFIQLQELGGTMTCPTCGVCPPVVIADGVSLATHASKLTPYVRPPTFV
;
A
#
# COMPACT_ATOMS: atom_id res chain seq x y z
N PRO A 1 -10.68 10.01 4.15
CA PRO A 1 -10.60 9.02 3.04
C PRO A 1 -11.94 8.92 2.27
N SER A 2 -11.91 8.95 0.94
CA SER A 2 -13.12 8.88 0.11
C SER A 2 -13.63 7.45 0.02
N ARG A 3 -14.91 7.22 0.39
CA ARG A 3 -15.52 5.89 0.53
C ARG A 3 -15.35 4.96 -0.70
N TRP A 4 -15.33 5.53 -1.90
CA TRP A 4 -15.28 4.74 -3.13
C TRP A 4 -13.94 4.00 -3.34
N CYS A 5 -12.87 4.44 -2.67
CA CYS A 5 -11.57 3.78 -2.71
C CYS A 5 -11.19 3.13 -1.36
N ALA A 6 -12.05 3.15 -0.35
CA ALA A 6 -11.79 2.45 0.91
C ALA A 6 -11.76 0.93 0.72
N LEU A 7 -11.16 0.19 1.66
CA LEU A 7 -11.18 -1.27 1.62
C LEU A 7 -12.59 -1.82 1.93
N PRO A 8 -12.98 -2.99 1.39
CA PRO A 8 -14.36 -3.50 1.51
C PRO A 8 -14.85 -3.73 2.94
N HIS A 9 -13.93 -3.99 3.86
CA HIS A 9 -14.22 -4.25 5.28
C HIS A 9 -14.29 -2.98 6.14
N GLU A 10 -14.00 -1.81 5.57
CA GLU A 10 -14.06 -0.53 6.28
C GLU A 10 -15.50 0.01 6.30
N THR A 11 -16.28 -0.41 7.29
CA THR A 11 -17.64 0.11 7.50
C THR A 11 -17.59 1.57 7.97
N THR A 12 -17.92 2.51 7.08
CA THR A 12 -18.26 3.97 7.14
C THR A 12 -18.05 4.82 8.43
N ALA A 13 -17.96 4.27 9.63
CA ALA A 13 -17.62 4.99 10.85
C ALA A 13 -16.23 4.57 11.32
N MET A 14 -15.27 5.50 11.27
CA MET A 14 -13.90 5.33 11.74
C MET A 14 -13.01 4.46 10.84
N ILE A 15 -12.48 5.03 9.75
CA ILE A 15 -11.01 5.03 9.71
C ILE A 15 -10.69 6.06 10.79
N PRO A 16 -10.23 5.63 11.98
CA PRO A 16 -9.96 6.57 13.03
C PRO A 16 -8.92 7.51 12.43
N ASN A 17 -9.26 8.79 12.25
CA ASN A 17 -8.19 9.78 12.22
C ASN A 17 -7.50 9.54 13.57
N PRO A 18 -6.28 8.99 13.59
CA PRO A 18 -5.76 8.49 14.85
C PRO A 18 -5.49 9.66 15.81
N GLU A 19 -5.41 10.88 15.28
CA GLU A 19 -5.36 12.13 16.06
C GLU A 19 -6.71 12.49 16.71
N VAL A 20 -7.85 12.09 16.15
CA VAL A 20 -9.20 12.42 16.66
C VAL A 20 -9.73 11.37 17.63
N PHE A 21 -9.31 10.11 17.49
CA PHE A 21 -9.82 8.99 18.31
C PHE A 21 -8.85 8.50 19.39
N GLY A 22 -7.71 9.17 19.60
CA GLY A 22 -6.75 8.79 20.63
C GLY A 22 -6.19 7.38 20.44
N ILE A 23 -6.23 6.84 19.21
CA ILE A 23 -5.45 5.66 18.87
C ILE A 23 -4.02 6.13 18.80
N ASP A 24 -3.26 5.81 19.84
CA ASP A 24 -1.84 6.11 19.89
C ASP A 24 -1.16 5.37 18.73
N ILE A 25 -0.97 6.07 17.60
CA ILE A 25 -0.15 5.56 16.50
C ILE A 25 1.29 5.38 16.99
N SER A 26 1.65 6.03 18.10
CA SER A 26 2.91 5.85 18.81
C SER A 26 2.80 4.59 19.66
N GLY A 27 3.43 3.50 19.22
CA GLY A 27 3.35 2.27 19.99
C GLY A 27 4.02 1.08 19.34
N SER A 28 3.76 -0.07 19.96
CA SER A 28 4.17 -1.38 19.49
C SER A 28 2.95 -2.12 18.93
N TYR A 29 3.06 -2.63 17.71
CA TYR A 29 2.05 -3.48 17.09
C TYR A 29 2.47 -4.93 17.21
N PHE A 30 1.64 -5.74 17.86
CA PHE A 30 1.94 -7.13 18.18
C PHE A 30 1.32 -8.09 17.17
N LEU A 31 1.85 -9.30 17.13
CA LEU A 31 1.29 -10.38 16.33
C LEU A 31 -0.11 -10.74 16.85
N ASP A 32 -1.00 -11.02 15.91
CA ASP A 32 -2.39 -11.38 16.15
C ASP A 32 -2.77 -12.65 15.39
N SER A 33 -4.02 -13.09 15.53
CA SER A 33 -4.51 -14.31 14.89
C SER A 33 -4.49 -14.29 13.35
N VAL A 34 -4.44 -13.11 12.73
CA VAL A 34 -4.43 -12.93 11.27
C VAL A 34 -3.04 -12.69 10.71
N SER A 35 -2.03 -12.64 11.57
CA SER A 35 -0.63 -12.39 11.21
C SER A 35 -0.09 -13.43 10.23
N ARG A 36 0.57 -12.95 9.18
CA ARG A 36 0.98 -13.76 8.04
C ARG A 36 2.24 -13.26 7.37
N CYS A 37 2.90 -14.16 6.67
CA CYS A 37 3.97 -13.83 5.74
C CYS A 37 3.42 -13.74 4.31
N ALA A 38 4.11 -13.00 3.44
CA ALA A 38 3.80 -12.91 2.01
C ALA A 38 3.76 -14.25 1.26
N CYS A 39 4.37 -15.32 1.79
CA CYS A 39 4.25 -16.67 1.22
C CYS A 39 2.94 -17.40 1.57
N GLY A 40 2.05 -16.77 2.33
CA GLY A 40 0.78 -17.35 2.80
C GLY A 40 0.88 -18.11 4.12
N ARG A 41 2.07 -18.24 4.72
CA ARG A 41 2.21 -18.86 6.04
C ARG A 41 1.61 -17.95 7.13
N THR A 42 0.76 -18.52 7.95
CA THR A 42 0.01 -17.83 9.03
C THR A 42 0.57 -18.17 10.40
N ILE A 43 0.33 -17.33 11.41
CA ILE A 43 0.74 -17.62 12.79
C ILE A 43 0.18 -18.94 13.33
N ALA A 44 -1.03 -19.32 12.90
CA ALA A 44 -1.70 -20.55 13.32
C ALA A 44 -0.92 -21.83 12.95
N THR A 45 -0.13 -21.78 11.86
CA THR A 45 0.65 -22.92 11.36
C THR A 45 2.09 -22.95 11.88
N LEU A 46 2.45 -22.03 12.79
CA LEU A 46 3.74 -22.05 13.46
C LEU A 46 3.74 -22.99 14.65
N SER A 47 4.82 -23.77 14.77
CA SER A 47 5.19 -24.52 15.96
C SER A 47 5.51 -23.59 17.13
N GLU A 48 5.47 -24.13 18.36
CA GLU A 48 5.79 -23.35 19.55
C GLU A 48 7.22 -22.79 19.54
N LEU A 49 8.19 -23.56 19.02
CA LEU A 49 9.58 -23.11 18.90
C LEU A 49 9.72 -21.93 17.93
N GLU A 50 9.04 -21.98 16.77
CA GLU A 50 9.02 -20.86 15.82
C GLU A 50 8.39 -19.61 16.46
N ARG A 51 7.32 -19.75 17.24
CA ARG A 51 6.68 -18.63 17.94
C ARG A 51 7.60 -17.95 18.95
N ARG A 52 8.49 -18.71 19.62
CA ARG A 52 9.48 -18.16 20.55
C ARG A 52 10.56 -17.30 19.88
N THR A 53 10.63 -17.28 18.55
CA THR A 53 11.55 -16.40 17.80
C THR A 53 10.97 -15.01 17.51
N ALA A 54 9.78 -14.71 18.06
CA ALA A 54 9.16 -13.40 17.98
C ALA A 54 10.08 -12.31 18.55
N ARG A 55 10.13 -11.17 17.85
CA ARG A 55 10.91 -10.00 18.26
C ARG A 55 10.28 -8.72 17.76
N LEU A 56 10.53 -7.63 18.48
CA LEU A 56 10.17 -6.28 18.03
C LEU A 56 11.24 -5.75 17.08
N ILE A 57 10.81 -5.18 15.95
CA ILE A 57 11.67 -4.45 15.01
C ILE A 57 11.17 -3.00 14.85
N PRO A 58 12.07 -2.03 14.61
CA PRO A 58 11.67 -0.67 14.26
C PRO A 58 10.93 -0.63 12.92
N ALA A 59 9.90 0.20 12.86
CA ALA A 59 9.15 0.47 11.64
C ALA A 59 8.63 1.92 11.62
N ILE A 60 8.19 2.36 10.45
CA ILE A 60 7.70 3.72 10.21
C ILE A 60 6.31 3.63 9.60
N ILE A 61 5.34 4.31 10.22
CA ILE A 61 4.03 4.58 9.61
C ILE A 61 4.09 5.92 8.88
N TYR A 62 3.83 5.89 7.59
CA TYR A 62 3.65 7.08 6.76
C TYR A 62 2.16 7.45 6.69
N GLY A 63 1.83 8.60 7.27
CA GLY A 63 0.51 9.21 7.21
C GLY A 63 0.40 10.31 6.16
N LEU A 64 -0.78 10.92 6.06
CA LEU A 64 -0.99 12.05 5.16
C LEU A 64 -0.27 13.32 5.63
N ALA A 65 -0.26 13.57 6.95
CA ALA A 65 0.30 14.77 7.56
C ALA A 65 1.71 14.59 8.15
N ARG A 66 1.98 13.43 8.74
CA ARG A 66 3.20 13.13 9.48
C ARG A 66 3.60 11.67 9.36
N ARG A 67 4.87 11.35 9.65
CA ARG A 67 5.30 9.99 9.94
C ARG A 67 5.42 9.73 11.44
N THR A 68 5.28 8.48 11.84
CA THR A 68 5.44 8.05 13.23
C THR A 68 6.36 6.83 13.28
N ASP A 69 7.36 6.88 14.16
CA ASP A 69 8.25 5.75 14.44
C ASP A 69 7.57 4.82 15.45
N ILE A 70 7.59 3.51 15.17
CA ILE A 70 6.88 2.48 15.92
C ILE A 70 7.73 1.20 16.04
N LEU A 71 7.24 0.25 16.84
CA LEU A 71 7.77 -1.11 16.88
C LEU A 71 6.73 -2.08 16.32
N VAL A 72 7.19 -3.10 15.59
CA VAL A 72 6.33 -4.17 15.07
C VAL A 72 6.90 -5.51 15.52
N GLU A 73 6.06 -6.35 16.12
CA GLU A 73 6.42 -7.72 16.45
C GLU A 73 6.40 -8.59 15.20
N VAL A 74 7.49 -9.33 15.01
CA VAL A 74 7.68 -10.18 13.83
C VAL A 74 8.29 -11.51 14.20
N ILE A 75 7.97 -12.54 13.42
CA ILE A 75 8.62 -13.86 13.47
C ILE A 75 9.31 -14.11 12.13
N PRO A 76 10.61 -14.48 12.09
CA PRO A 76 11.27 -14.91 10.87
C PRO A 76 10.48 -16.04 10.20
N CYS A 77 10.17 -15.90 8.90
CA CYS A 77 9.34 -16.89 8.23
C CYS A 77 10.15 -18.18 7.99
N PRO A 78 9.77 -19.33 8.59
CA PRO A 78 10.49 -20.59 8.43
C PRO A 78 10.40 -21.17 7.00
N SER A 79 9.35 -20.84 6.25
CA SER A 79 9.18 -21.30 4.86
C SER A 79 9.97 -20.45 3.87
N CYS A 80 10.12 -19.16 4.14
CA CYS A 80 10.87 -18.28 3.28
C CYS A 80 12.35 -18.35 3.64
N LYS A 81 13.17 -18.94 2.77
CA LYS A 81 14.64 -18.97 2.93
C LYS A 81 15.28 -17.60 2.66
N HIS A 82 14.77 -16.52 3.26
CA HIS A 82 15.26 -15.16 3.06
C HIS A 82 15.14 -14.34 4.35
N ALA A 83 16.24 -13.74 4.79
CA ALA A 83 16.37 -13.00 6.05
C ALA A 83 15.47 -11.75 6.20
N ARG A 84 14.73 -11.37 5.15
CA ARG A 84 13.83 -10.20 5.12
C ARG A 84 12.36 -10.62 5.14
N ARG A 85 12.08 -11.92 5.15
CA ARG A 85 10.72 -12.45 5.14
C ARG A 85 10.32 -12.79 6.56
N PHE A 86 9.35 -12.04 7.03
CA PHE A 86 8.78 -12.19 8.36
C PHE A 86 7.28 -12.42 8.26
N LEU A 87 6.73 -13.09 9.27
CA LEU A 87 5.33 -12.94 9.62
C LEU A 87 5.22 -11.66 10.44
N GLY A 88 4.23 -10.83 10.13
CA GLY A 88 3.89 -9.65 10.90
C GLY A 88 2.38 -9.44 10.96
N PRO A 89 1.93 -8.46 11.74
CA PRO A 89 0.52 -8.12 11.87
C PRO A 89 -0.04 -7.53 10.57
N ASP A 90 -1.30 -7.82 10.29
CA ASP A 90 -1.97 -7.35 9.07
C ASP A 90 -2.30 -5.84 9.14
N LEU A 91 -2.79 -5.39 10.30
CA LEU A 91 -3.11 -4.00 10.63
C LEU A 91 -4.20 -3.33 9.78
N GLY A 92 -4.84 -4.07 8.86
CA GLY A 92 -5.91 -3.54 8.02
C GLY A 92 -7.08 -2.97 8.84
N SER A 93 -7.47 -3.63 9.94
CA SER A 93 -8.52 -3.14 10.85
C SER A 93 -8.16 -1.85 11.59
N CYS A 94 -6.87 -1.49 11.61
CA CYS A 94 -6.39 -0.23 12.20
C CYS A 94 -6.29 0.89 11.15
N GLY A 95 -6.68 0.65 9.90
CA GLY A 95 -6.51 1.60 8.81
C GLY A 95 -5.05 1.74 8.37
N ILE A 96 -4.23 0.70 8.57
CA ILE A 96 -2.81 0.70 8.24
C ILE A 96 -2.49 -0.46 7.31
N PHE A 97 -1.92 -0.13 6.16
CA PHE A 97 -1.36 -1.09 5.22
C PHE A 97 0.09 -1.41 5.60
N ASN A 98 0.31 -2.64 6.07
CA ASN A 98 1.65 -3.15 6.33
C ASN A 98 2.32 -3.64 5.04
N TRP A 99 3.19 -2.81 4.43
CA TRP A 99 3.87 -3.16 3.18
C TRP A 99 4.93 -4.24 3.36
N ASN A 100 5.78 -4.13 4.40
CA ASN A 100 6.91 -5.05 4.59
C ASN A 100 7.42 -5.20 6.03
N ASN A 101 6.61 -4.85 7.03
CA ASN A 101 6.91 -4.80 8.47
C ASN A 101 7.92 -3.72 8.90
N THR A 102 8.49 -2.96 7.97
CA THR A 102 9.39 -1.82 8.26
C THR A 102 8.81 -0.50 7.76
N PHE A 103 8.12 -0.53 6.63
CA PHE A 103 7.33 0.58 6.11
C PHE A 103 5.86 0.20 6.13
N LEU A 104 5.07 1.08 6.73
CA LEU A 104 3.64 0.97 6.86
C LEU A 104 3.04 2.27 6.34
N PHE A 105 1.84 2.19 5.80
CA PHE A 105 1.17 3.34 5.19
C PHE A 105 -0.25 3.40 5.70
N THR A 106 -0.70 4.57 6.14
CA THR A 106 -2.13 4.73 6.48
C THR A 106 -2.98 4.55 5.22
N HIS A 107 -4.15 3.93 5.36
CA HIS A 107 -5.14 3.87 4.29
C HIS A 107 -5.54 5.28 3.86
N GLU A 108 -5.62 6.25 4.78
CA GLU A 108 -5.87 7.65 4.47
C GLU A 108 -4.89 8.22 3.42
N LEU A 109 -3.58 8.00 3.60
CA LEU A 109 -2.57 8.46 2.65
C LEU A 109 -2.73 7.80 1.28
N LEU A 110 -2.99 6.49 1.26
CA LEU A 110 -3.09 5.70 0.04
C LEU A 110 -4.38 6.04 -0.74
N ASP A 111 -5.51 6.12 -0.03
CA ASP A 111 -6.80 6.55 -0.56
C ASP A 111 -6.74 7.99 -1.08
N SER A 112 -6.05 8.89 -0.37
CA SER A 112 -5.86 10.26 -0.81
C SER A 112 -5.10 10.32 -2.14
N TYR A 113 -4.15 9.42 -2.37
CA TYR A 113 -3.50 9.34 -3.68
C TYR A 113 -4.43 8.77 -4.73
N THR A 114 -5.13 7.66 -4.45
CA THR A 114 -6.11 7.08 -5.37
C THR A 114 -7.14 8.13 -5.81
N GLY A 115 -7.63 8.95 -4.87
CA GLY A 115 -8.49 10.11 -5.13
C GLY A 115 -7.90 11.12 -6.11
N SER A 116 -6.71 11.65 -5.79
CA SER A 116 -6.03 12.65 -6.63
C SER A 116 -5.60 12.11 -7.99
N PHE A 117 -5.26 10.82 -8.07
CA PHE A 117 -4.91 10.15 -9.31
C PHE A 117 -6.11 10.07 -10.24
N THR A 118 -7.27 9.65 -9.75
CA THR A 118 -8.47 9.52 -10.59
C THR A 118 -9.18 10.84 -10.89
N ALA A 119 -9.07 11.83 -10.00
CA ALA A 119 -9.77 13.10 -10.16
C ALA A 119 -9.00 14.12 -11.02
N SER A 120 -7.67 14.09 -11.00
CA SER A 120 -6.84 15.08 -11.67
C SER A 120 -5.52 14.53 -12.25
N GLU A 121 -5.47 13.23 -12.54
CA GLU A 121 -4.30 12.57 -13.17
C GLU A 121 -2.98 12.82 -12.44
N THR A 122 -3.04 12.94 -11.11
CA THR A 122 -1.89 13.38 -10.31
C THR A 122 -0.76 12.34 -10.37
N PRO A 123 0.45 12.70 -10.85
CA PRO A 123 1.58 11.77 -10.86
C PRO A 123 2.10 11.51 -9.45
N PHE A 124 2.71 10.35 -9.24
CA PHE A 124 3.31 9.96 -7.95
C PHE A 124 4.29 10.99 -7.40
N SER A 125 5.15 11.54 -8.27
CA SER A 125 6.14 12.56 -7.91
C SER A 125 5.51 13.81 -7.32
N ALA A 126 4.36 14.26 -7.87
CA ALA A 126 3.64 15.43 -7.36
C ALA A 126 3.07 15.19 -5.97
N LEU A 127 2.45 14.01 -5.73
CA LEU A 127 1.97 13.66 -4.40
C LEU A 127 3.13 13.54 -3.40
N CYS A 128 4.19 12.79 -3.76
CA CYS A 128 5.34 12.62 -2.89
C CYS A 128 5.99 13.96 -2.51
N LEU A 129 6.09 14.90 -3.46
CA LEU A 129 6.59 16.24 -3.22
C LEU A 129 5.65 17.03 -2.27
N ALA A 130 4.34 16.98 -2.50
CA ALA A 130 3.38 17.65 -1.64
C ALA A 130 3.41 17.11 -0.20
N THR A 131 3.51 15.79 -0.02
CA THR A 131 3.63 15.16 1.30
C THR A 131 4.94 15.51 1.99
N ARG A 132 6.08 15.53 1.27
CA ARG A 132 7.37 15.99 1.83
C ARG A 132 7.30 17.43 2.34
N ARG A 133 6.77 18.34 1.53
CA ARG A 133 6.55 19.75 1.94
C ARG A 133 5.64 19.86 3.17
N ARG A 134 4.64 18.98 3.28
CA ARG A 134 3.78 18.93 4.46
C ARG A 134 4.55 18.48 5.70
N TYR A 135 5.41 17.47 5.59
CA TYR A 135 6.22 16.99 6.70
C TYR A 135 7.24 18.03 7.16
N GLU A 136 7.84 18.79 6.23
CA GLU A 136 8.78 19.88 6.52
C GLU A 136 8.15 20.95 7.43
N ASN A 137 6.83 21.16 7.35
CA ASN A 137 6.13 22.09 8.25
C ASN A 137 6.09 21.62 9.71
N TYR A 138 6.30 20.32 9.97
CA TYR A 138 6.35 19.75 11.31
C TYR A 138 7.79 19.66 11.84
N SER A 139 8.73 19.15 11.05
CA SER A 139 10.15 19.05 11.43
C SER A 139 11.03 18.76 10.21
N THR A 140 12.27 19.26 10.22
CA THR A 140 13.30 18.97 9.20
C THR A 140 13.71 17.50 9.16
N ASP A 141 13.58 16.78 10.27
CA ASP A 141 13.94 15.36 10.37
C ASP A 141 12.80 14.43 9.94
N MET A 142 11.63 15.00 9.64
CA MET A 142 10.45 14.28 9.22
C MET A 142 10.48 14.05 7.70
N THR A 143 11.15 12.98 7.27
CA THR A 143 11.26 12.65 5.84
C THR A 143 10.17 11.69 5.39
N PHE A 144 9.62 11.92 4.20
CA PHE A 144 8.77 10.93 3.52
C PHE A 144 9.62 9.86 2.84
N CYS A 145 9.04 8.69 2.56
CA CYS A 145 9.74 7.62 1.85
C CYS A 145 10.17 8.00 0.42
N SER A 146 10.98 7.14 -0.20
CA SER A 146 11.33 7.29 -1.61
C SER A 146 10.10 7.07 -2.51
N GLU A 147 10.07 7.75 -3.66
CA GLU A 147 8.97 7.61 -4.61
C GLU A 147 8.80 6.15 -5.08
N GLU A 148 9.91 5.45 -5.36
CA GLU A 148 9.90 4.02 -5.71
C GLU A 148 9.21 3.16 -4.64
N THR A 149 9.46 3.44 -3.35
CA THR A 149 8.83 2.70 -2.25
C THR A 149 7.33 2.97 -2.22
N PHE A 150 6.94 4.24 -2.33
CA PHE A 150 5.53 4.63 -2.32
C PHE A 150 4.76 4.03 -3.50
N VAL A 151 5.31 4.10 -4.71
CA VAL A 151 4.72 3.52 -5.94
C VAL A 151 4.45 2.04 -5.74
N ARG A 152 5.43 1.28 -5.24
CA ARG A 152 5.27 -0.17 -5.00
C ARG A 152 4.23 -0.47 -3.94
N ALA A 153 4.24 0.28 -2.84
CA ALA A 153 3.27 0.10 -1.76
C ALA A 153 1.84 0.40 -2.24
N TRP A 154 1.65 1.48 -3.00
CA TRP A 154 0.34 1.83 -3.55
C TRP A 154 -0.17 0.80 -4.56
N PHE A 155 0.68 0.32 -5.48
CA PHE A 155 0.28 -0.74 -6.42
C PHE A 155 -0.05 -2.06 -5.72
N ALA A 156 0.46 -2.31 -4.53
CA ALA A 156 0.06 -3.46 -3.74
C ALA A 156 -1.26 -3.21 -2.99
N PHE A 157 -1.46 -2.00 -2.48
CA PHE A 157 -2.68 -1.61 -1.80
C PHE A 157 -3.90 -1.60 -2.74
N ILE A 158 -3.75 -1.13 -3.97
CA ILE A 158 -4.86 -1.08 -4.94
C ILE A 158 -5.37 -2.48 -5.31
N GLN A 159 -4.57 -3.54 -5.13
CA GLN A 159 -5.03 -4.93 -5.31
C GLN A 159 -5.98 -5.39 -4.21
N LEU A 160 -5.97 -4.70 -3.06
CA LEU A 160 -6.89 -4.94 -1.94
C LEU A 160 -8.17 -4.12 -2.06
N GLN A 161 -8.12 -3.01 -2.81
CA GLN A 161 -9.28 -2.16 -3.07
C GLN A 161 -10.17 -2.83 -4.12
N GLU A 162 -11.48 -2.88 -3.86
CA GLU A 162 -12.47 -3.25 -4.87
C GLU A 162 -12.81 -2.00 -5.70
N LEU A 163 -11.86 -1.54 -6.51
CA LEU A 163 -12.09 -0.46 -7.49
C LEU A 163 -12.85 -1.00 -8.70
N GLY A 164 -14.06 -1.50 -8.44
CA GLY A 164 -14.94 -2.10 -9.41
C GLY A 164 -15.89 -1.07 -10.02
N GLY A 165 -15.67 -0.76 -11.31
CA GLY A 165 -16.76 -0.81 -12.28
C GLY A 165 -16.73 -2.20 -12.93
N THR A 166 -17.86 -2.75 -13.36
CA THR A 166 -17.82 -3.88 -14.28
C THR A 166 -17.01 -3.40 -15.49
N MET A 167 -15.76 -3.85 -15.67
CA MET A 167 -14.93 -3.63 -16.88
C MET A 167 -15.54 -4.42 -18.05
N THR A 168 -16.83 -4.21 -18.22
CA THR A 168 -17.78 -4.87 -19.06
C THR A 168 -18.32 -3.72 -19.89
N CYS A 169 -17.98 -3.76 -21.17
CA CYS A 169 -18.58 -2.81 -22.08
C CYS A 169 -20.10 -3.07 -22.06
N PRO A 170 -20.97 -2.07 -21.88
CA PRO A 170 -22.41 -2.28 -21.92
C PRO A 170 -22.89 -2.84 -23.27
N THR A 171 -22.06 -2.70 -24.31
CA THR A 171 -22.30 -3.23 -25.66
C THR A 171 -21.60 -4.56 -25.92
N CYS A 172 -20.31 -4.68 -25.55
CA CYS A 172 -19.50 -5.85 -25.90
C CYS A 172 -19.43 -6.93 -24.82
N GLY A 173 -19.98 -6.67 -23.63
CA GLY A 173 -19.94 -7.59 -22.50
C GLY A 173 -18.55 -7.70 -21.85
N VAL A 174 -18.31 -8.83 -21.19
CA VAL A 174 -17.04 -9.17 -20.55
C VAL A 174 -16.02 -9.53 -21.63
N CYS A 175 -14.81 -8.96 -21.56
CA CYS A 175 -13.73 -9.17 -22.53
C CYS A 175 -14.01 -8.64 -23.96
N PRO A 176 -14.13 -7.31 -24.16
CA PRO A 176 -14.19 -6.76 -25.52
C PRO A 176 -12.90 -7.10 -26.30
N PRO A 177 -12.98 -7.32 -27.63
CA PRO A 177 -11.81 -7.64 -28.46
C PRO A 177 -10.81 -6.47 -28.53
N VAL A 178 -11.25 -5.26 -28.24
CA VAL A 178 -10.42 -4.05 -28.18
C VAL A 178 -10.78 -3.28 -26.92
N VAL A 179 -9.78 -2.99 -26.09
CA VAL A 179 -9.88 -2.10 -24.93
C VAL A 179 -9.17 -0.80 -25.28
N ILE A 180 -9.91 0.30 -25.32
CA ILE A 180 -9.33 1.64 -25.45
C ILE A 180 -9.24 2.21 -24.03
N ALA A 181 -8.03 2.33 -23.51
CA ALA A 181 -7.77 3.01 -22.25
C ALA A 181 -7.40 4.46 -22.56
N ASP A 182 -8.31 5.40 -22.26
CA ASP A 182 -8.03 6.82 -22.35
C ASP A 182 -7.13 7.19 -21.15
N GLY A 183 -5.89 7.64 -21.41
CA GLY A 183 -4.94 8.04 -20.36
C GLY A 183 -3.81 7.08 -20.00
N VAL A 184 -3.19 6.37 -20.96
CA VAL A 184 -1.90 5.69 -20.70
C VAL A 184 -0.86 6.04 -21.76
N SER A 185 0.10 6.89 -21.38
CA SER A 185 1.36 7.03 -22.10
C SER A 185 2.32 5.95 -21.63
N LEU A 186 2.34 4.80 -22.31
CA LEU A 186 3.35 3.76 -22.08
C LEU A 186 4.59 4.07 -22.93
N ALA A 187 5.64 4.56 -22.28
CA ALA A 187 6.96 4.68 -22.91
C ALA A 187 7.70 3.34 -22.80
N THR A 188 7.64 2.52 -23.85
CA THR A 188 8.47 1.32 -23.97
C THR A 188 9.83 1.65 -24.58
N HIS A 189 10.90 1.16 -23.94
CA HIS A 189 12.24 1.23 -24.52
C HIS A 189 12.27 0.53 -25.89
N ALA A 190 13.05 1.03 -26.86
CA ALA A 190 13.09 0.51 -28.22
C ALA A 190 13.40 -1.00 -28.29
N SER A 191 14.20 -1.52 -27.34
CA SER A 191 14.50 -2.96 -27.22
C SER A 191 13.33 -3.85 -26.75
N LYS A 192 12.19 -3.25 -26.38
CA LYS A 192 10.95 -3.92 -25.94
C LYS A 192 9.82 -3.80 -26.96
N LEU A 193 10.08 -3.22 -28.13
CA LEU A 193 9.13 -3.20 -29.23
C LEU A 193 8.93 -4.62 -29.78
N THR A 194 7.67 -4.97 -30.03
CA THR A 194 7.27 -6.24 -30.63
C THR A 194 6.23 -5.96 -31.72
N PRO A 195 5.83 -6.94 -32.55
CA PRO A 195 4.71 -6.76 -33.47
C PRO A 195 3.41 -6.30 -32.79
N TYR A 196 3.25 -6.60 -31.50
CA TYR A 196 2.09 -6.25 -30.68
C TYR A 196 2.28 -4.96 -29.85
N VAL A 197 3.51 -4.45 -29.75
CA VAL A 197 3.86 -3.24 -29.00
C VAL A 197 4.73 -2.37 -29.91
N ARG A 198 4.06 -1.50 -30.67
CA ARG A 198 4.67 -0.61 -31.66
C ARG A 198 4.16 0.82 -31.47
N PRO A 199 4.96 1.86 -31.79
CA PRO A 199 4.48 3.23 -31.74
C PRO A 199 3.30 3.43 -32.71
N PRO A 200 2.31 4.27 -32.35
CA PRO A 200 1.12 4.51 -33.16
C PRO A 200 1.42 5.35 -34.41
N THR A 201 2.58 6.01 -34.47
CA THR A 201 3.04 6.80 -35.62
C THR A 201 4.47 6.40 -36.00
N PHE A 202 4.73 6.33 -37.30
CA PHE A 202 6.06 6.19 -37.87
C PHE A 202 6.50 7.57 -38.35
N VAL A 203 7.75 7.97 -38.06
CA VAL A 203 8.41 9.08 -38.75
C VAL A 203 9.15 8.50 -39.95
#